data_AF-A0ABD2WC26-F1
#
_entry.id   AF-A0ABD2WC26-F1
#
_cell.length_a   1.000
_cell.length_b   1.000
_cell.length_c   1.000
_cell.angle_alpha   90.00
_cell.angle_beta   90.00
_cell.angle_gamma   90.00
#
_symmetry.space_group_name_H-M   'P 1'
#
loop_
_entity.id
_entity.type
_entity.pdbx_description
1 polymer ?
#
loop_
_entity_poly.entity_id
_entity_poly.type
_entity_poly.pdbx_seq_one_letter_code
_entity_poly.pdbx_strand_id
1 'polypeptide(L)' 'MSERFYKADIFGVDYEKGAEAKKLINDWVSNKTEGLIPSMLSDAPNAETQAIIASALYFEDEWTTHFMPEEFTRR' A
#
# COMPACT_ATOMS: atom_id res chain seq x y z
N MET A 1 2.68 -11.02 18.46
CA MET A 1 1.92 -9.87 19.01
C MET A 1 1.39 -8.98 17.88
N SER A 2 2.21 -8.58 16.91
CA SER A 2 1.78 -7.79 15.75
C SER A 2 0.65 -8.43 14.93
N GLU A 3 0.77 -9.71 14.57
CA GLU A 3 -0.27 -10.45 13.82
C GLU A 3 -1.62 -10.48 14.56
N ARG A 4 -1.58 -10.64 15.90
CA ARG A 4 -2.78 -10.76 16.75
C ARG A 4 -3.56 -9.46 16.88
N PHE A 5 -2.88 -8.31 16.88
CA PHE A 5 -3.51 -7.00 17.13
C PHE A 5 -3.68 -6.15 15.87
N TYR A 6 -2.79 -6.29 14.90
CA TYR A 6 -2.77 -5.46 13.69
C TYR A 6 -3.02 -6.25 12.40
N LYS A 7 -3.17 -7.58 12.48
CA LYS A 7 -3.19 -8.48 11.32
C LYS A 7 -2.01 -8.21 10.37
N ALA A 8 -0.86 -7.89 10.96
CA ALA A 8 0.34 -7.52 10.22
C ALA A 8 0.95 -8.76 9.57
N ASP A 9 1.24 -8.66 8.28
CA ASP A 9 2.07 -9.63 7.56
C ASP A 9 3.55 -9.39 7.93
N ILE A 10 4.32 -10.46 8.11
CA ILE A 10 5.76 -10.38 8.42
C ILE A 10 6.53 -11.02 7.26
N PHE A 11 7.46 -10.25 6.69
CA PHE A 11 8.32 -10.70 5.59
C PHE A 11 9.77 -10.70 6.03
N GLY A 12 10.50 -11.76 5.69
CA GLY A 12 11.96 -11.74 5.69
C GLY A 12 12.45 -11.06 4.43
N VAL A 13 13.15 -9.94 4.57
CA VAL A 13 13.64 -9.13 3.44
C VAL A 13 15.15 -8.96 3.56
N ASP A 14 15.87 -9.22 2.47
CA ASP A 14 17.30 -8.98 2.37
C ASP A 14 17.54 -7.56 1.84
N TYR A 15 17.92 -6.63 2.71
CA TYR A 15 18.12 -5.23 2.37
C TYR A 15 19.43 -4.96 1.60
N GLU A 16 20.40 -5.88 1.60
CA GLU A 16 21.55 -5.82 0.69
C GLU A 16 21.11 -5.91 -0.77
N LYS A 17 19.99 -6.59 -1.02
CA LYS A 17 19.31 -6.63 -2.32
C LYS A 17 18.23 -5.55 -2.42
N GLY A 18 18.62 -4.29 -2.27
CA GLY A 18 17.71 -3.15 -2.18
C GLY A 18 16.65 -3.07 -3.31
N ALA A 19 16.99 -3.47 -4.54
CA ALA A 19 16.03 -3.52 -5.65
C ALA A 19 14.93 -4.58 -5.45
N GLU A 20 15.28 -5.77 -4.97
CA GLU A 20 14.33 -6.84 -4.64
C GLU A 20 13.47 -6.45 -3.43
N ALA A 21 14.09 -5.86 -2.40
CA ALA A 21 13.40 -5.35 -1.22
C ALA A 21 12.36 -4.27 -1.60
N LYS A 22 12.74 -3.29 -2.43
CA LYS A 22 11.84 -2.26 -2.95
C LYS A 22 10.66 -2.89 -3.71
N LYS A 23 10.95 -3.83 -4.62
CA LYS A 23 9.92 -4.50 -5.42
C LYS A 23 8.93 -5.23 -4.51
N LEU A 24 9.42 -6.02 -3.56
CA LEU A 24 8.58 -6.78 -2.63
C LEU A 24 7.65 -5.87 -1.81
N ILE A 25 8.18 -4.76 -1.29
CA ILE A 25 7.40 -3.80 -0.50
C ILE A 25 6.33 -3.12 -1.37
N ASN A 26 6.69 -2.65 -2.56
CA ASN A 26 5.74 -2.00 -3.48
C ASN A 26 4.67 -2.96 -3.98
N ASP A 27 5.03 -4.21 -4.32
CA ASP A 27 4.09 -5.24 -4.72
C ASP A 27 3.09 -5.55 -3.60
N TRP A 28 3.57 -5.63 -2.34
CA TRP A 28 2.70 -5.83 -1.18
C TRP A 28 1.72 -4.66 -0.99
N VAL A 29 2.18 -3.40 -1.04
CA VAL A 29 1.31 -2.23 -0.92
C VAL A 29 0.28 -2.17 -2.04
N SER A 30 0.71 -2.41 -3.28
CA SER A 30 -0.16 -2.46 -4.44
C SER A 30 -1.24 -3.53 -4.26
N ASN A 31 -0.88 -4.74 -3.83
CA ASN A 31 -1.85 -5.80 -3.57
C ASN A 31 -2.85 -5.44 -2.47
N LYS A 32 -2.39 -4.84 -1.35
CA LYS A 32 -3.27 -4.41 -0.24
C LYS A 32 -4.19 -3.24 -0.59
N THR A 33 -3.95 -2.57 -1.71
CA THR A 33 -4.70 -1.38 -2.14
C THR A 33 -5.35 -1.58 -3.50
N GLU A 34 -5.52 -2.84 -3.93
CA GLU A 34 -6.13 -3.20 -5.22
C GLU A 34 -5.48 -2.49 -6.43
N GLY A 35 -4.18 -2.23 -6.34
CA GLY A 35 -3.39 -1.58 -7.38
C GLY A 35 -3.47 -0.04 -7.39
N LEU A 36 -4.28 0.56 -6.52
CA LEU A 36 -4.46 2.02 -6.46
C LEU A 36 -3.24 2.74 -5.90
N ILE A 37 -2.44 2.07 -5.07
CA ILE A 37 -1.13 2.55 -4.61
C ILE A 37 -0.04 1.63 -5.19
N PRO A 38 0.37 1.84 -6.46
CA PRO A 38 1.27 0.92 -7.15
C PRO A 38 2.72 0.96 -6.63
N SER A 39 3.12 2.03 -5.94
CA SER A 39 4.48 2.20 -5.43
C SER A 39 4.50 3.08 -4.19
N MET A 40 5.04 2.56 -3.09
CA MET A 40 5.26 3.31 -1.84
C MET A 40 6.71 3.83 -1.74
N LEU A 41 7.68 3.01 -2.11
CA LEU A 41 9.10 3.37 -2.13
C LEU A 41 9.51 3.80 -3.54
N SER A 42 10.02 5.03 -3.67
CA SER A 42 10.62 5.56 -4.91
C SER A 42 12.02 5.00 -5.15
N ASP A 43 12.76 4.73 -4.08
CA ASP A 43 14.16 4.31 -4.10
C ASP A 43 14.35 3.01 -3.33
N ALA A 44 15.48 2.34 -3.54
CA ALA A 44 15.82 1.17 -2.77
C ALA A 44 16.07 1.56 -1.31
N PRO A 45 15.59 0.76 -0.33
CA PRO A 45 15.98 0.96 1.07
C PRO A 45 17.49 0.78 1.23
N ASN A 46 18.07 1.48 2.20
CA ASN A 46 19.50 1.36 2.53
C ASN A 46 19.81 -0.07 3.01
N ALA A 47 20.96 -0.62 2.62
CA ALA A 47 21.43 -1.94 3.06
C ALA A 47 21.52 -2.08 4.59
N GLU A 48 21.80 -0.99 5.32
CA GLU A 48 21.86 -0.98 6.80
C GLU A 48 20.47 -1.03 7.47
N THR A 49 19.37 -0.97 6.68
CA THR A 49 18.00 -1.02 7.21
C THR A 49 17.76 -2.33 7.97
N GLN A 50 17.25 -2.23 9.19
CA GLN A 50 16.96 -3.41 10.02
C GLN A 50 15.49 -3.84 9.93
N ALA A 51 14.58 -2.90 9.77
CA ALA A 51 13.15 -3.16 9.63
C ALA A 51 12.43 -1.97 8.99
N ILE A 52 11.35 -2.26 8.28
CA ILE A 52 10.39 -1.27 7.79
C ILE A 52 9.01 -1.65 8.31
N ILE A 53 8.36 -0.73 9.01
CA ILE A 53 6.97 -0.87 9.44
C ILE A 53 6.12 -0.04 8.48
N ALA A 54 5.23 -0.70 7.74
CA ALA A 54 4.37 -0.07 6.75
C ALA A 54 2.89 -0.37 7.03
N SER A 55 2.02 0.55 6.63
CA SER A 55 0.57 0.40 6.65
C SER A 55 0.01 0.92 5.33
N ALA A 56 -0.95 0.20 4.78
CA ALA A 56 -1.65 0.55 3.55
C ALA A 56 -3.16 0.37 3.79
N LEU A 57 -3.95 1.33 3.32
CA LEU A 57 -5.41 1.35 3.47
C LEU A 57 -6.04 1.78 2.15
N TYR A 58 -7.00 0.99 1.71
CA TYR A 58 -7.93 1.33 0.64
C TYR A 58 -9.36 1.20 1.17
N PHE A 59 -10.21 2.14 0.79
CA PHE A 59 -11.62 2.15 1.12
C PHE A 59 -12.40 2.59 -0.11
N GLU A 60 -13.40 1.78 -0.48
CA GLU A 60 -14.40 2.08 -1.49
C GLU A 60 -15.76 1.83 -0.88
N ASP A 61 -16.68 2.76 -1.13
CA ASP A 61 -18.05 2.66 -0.68
C ASP A 61 -18.94 3.52 -1.58
N GLU A 62 -20.23 3.23 -1.58
CA GLU A 62 -21.22 3.98 -2.33
C GLU A 62 -21.79 5.11 -1.48
N TRP A 63 -22.11 6.23 -2.14
CA TRP A 63 -22.83 7.31 -1.48
C TRP A 63 -24.23 6.83 -1.07
N THR A 64 -24.62 7.04 0.19
CA THR A 64 -25.98 6.74 0.67
C THR A 64 -27.08 7.39 -0.18
N THR A 65 -26.81 8.59 -0.70
CA THR A 65 -27.64 9.25 -1.68
C THR A 65 -26.79 9.53 -2.92
N HIS A 66 -27.04 8.80 -4.00
CA HIS A 66 -26.29 8.96 -5.25
C HIS A 66 -26.54 10.32 -5.90
N PHE A 67 -25.52 10.78 -6.60
CA PHE A 67 -25.61 11.94 -7.47
C PHE A 67 -26.45 11.65 -8.72
N MET A 68 -27.46 12.48 -8.99
CA MET A 68 -28.22 12.38 -10.24
C MET A 68 -27.36 12.90 -11.40
N PRO A 69 -27.18 12.15 -12.51
CA PRO A 69 -26.29 12.52 -13.60
C PRO A 69 -26.55 13.90 -14.22
N GLU A 70 -27.80 14.37 -14.16
CA GLU A 70 -28.27 15.60 -14.80
C GLU A 70 -27.85 16.88 -14.05
N GLU A 71 -27.42 16.77 -12.79
CA GLU A 71 -26.99 17.93 -11.97
C GLU A 71 -25.49 18.25 -12.10
N PHE A 72 -24.69 17.40 -12.74
CA PHE A 72 -23.22 17.52 -12.81
C PHE A 72 -22.66 18.02 -14.14
N THR A 73 -23.49 18.41 -15.10
CA THR A 73 -23.01 19.16 -16.27
C THR A 73 -22.71 20.60 -15.91
N ARG A 74 -21.42 20.91 -15.65
CA ARG A 74 -20.90 22.27 -15.61
C ARG A 74 -21.05 22.89 -17.01
N ARG A 75 -21.88 23.93 -17.16
CA ARG A 75 -21.89 24.80 -18.35
C ARG A 75 -20.68 25.73 -18.36
#